data_AF-T2JI66-F1
#
_entry.id   AF-T2JI66-F1
#
_cell.length_a   1.000
_cell.length_b   1.000
_cell.length_c   1.000
_cell.angle_alpha   90.00
_cell.angle_beta   90.00
_cell.angle_gamma   90.00
#
_symmetry.space_group_name_H-M   'P 1'
#
loop_
_entity.id
_entity.type
_entity.pdbx_description
1 polymer ?
#
loop_
_entity_poly.entity_id
_entity_poly.type
_entity_poly.pdbx_seq_one_letter_code
_entity_poly.pdbx_strand_id
1 'polypeptide(L)'
;MFFGGAISGSWVDFVSEWQSRRFINVMSLDLLCLCLIFPLIIRDDMLRRNIDSNTLFWVISLIPLLGTLVYLCFRPSLPQSETN
;
A
#
# COMPACT_ATOMS: atom_id res chain seq x y z
N MET A 1 8.01 30.03 -19.62
CA MET A 1 8.08 29.81 -18.16
C MET A 1 6.89 28.93 -17.76
N PHE A 2 6.98 27.61 -17.99
CA PHE A 2 5.82 26.69 -17.87
C PHE A 2 6.18 25.37 -17.17
N PHE A 3 7.18 25.37 -16.27
CA PHE A 3 7.54 24.18 -15.48
C PHE A 3 7.45 24.39 -13.96
N GLY A 4 7.30 25.65 -13.49
CA GLY A 4 7.28 25.95 -12.06
C GLY A 4 5.98 25.64 -11.33
N GLY A 5 4.85 25.53 -12.07
CA GLY A 5 3.52 25.35 -11.49
C GLY A 5 3.20 23.92 -11.02
N ALA A 6 3.92 22.92 -11.50
CA ALA A 6 3.64 21.51 -11.19
C ALA A 6 4.16 21.09 -9.80
N ILE A 7 5.12 21.84 -9.24
CA ILE A 7 5.75 21.54 -7.94
C ILE A 7 5.34 22.60 -6.89
N SER A 8 4.76 23.73 -7.32
CA SER A 8 4.23 24.78 -6.45
C SER A 8 2.76 24.57 -6.08
N GLY A 9 2.30 23.32 -5.99
CA GLY A 9 1.01 23.03 -5.37
C GLY A 9 1.08 23.55 -3.94
N SER A 10 0.33 24.61 -3.64
CA SER A 10 0.41 25.21 -2.32
C SER A 10 -0.18 24.17 -1.35
N TRP A 11 0.69 23.58 -0.52
CA TRP A 11 0.29 22.61 0.50
C TRP A 11 -0.82 23.20 1.41
N VAL A 12 -0.86 24.53 1.51
CA VAL A 12 -1.91 25.30 2.18
C VAL A 12 -3.26 25.12 1.50
N ASP A 13 -3.35 25.18 0.17
CA ASP A 13 -4.60 24.94 -0.57
C ASP A 13 -5.05 23.48 -0.43
N PHE A 14 -4.11 22.52 -0.42
CA PHE A 14 -4.44 21.12 -0.14
C PHE A 14 -5.02 20.95 1.26
N VAL A 15 -4.43 21.56 2.29
CA VAL A 15 -4.95 21.49 3.67
C VAL A 15 -6.30 22.20 3.80
N SER A 16 -6.50 23.32 3.10
CA SER A 16 -7.77 24.05 3.07
C SER A 16 -8.88 23.22 2.41
N GLU A 17 -8.61 22.65 1.24
CA GLU A 17 -9.54 21.78 0.53
C GLU A 17 -9.74 20.45 1.26
N TRP A 18 -8.72 19.93 1.94
CA TRP A 18 -8.84 18.78 2.82
C TRP A 18 -9.86 19.04 3.94
N GLN A 19 -9.78 20.17 4.64
CA GLN A 19 -10.75 20.50 5.70
C GLN A 19 -12.15 20.80 5.15
N SER A 20 -12.23 21.42 3.97
CA SER A 20 -13.50 21.84 3.36
C SER A 20 -14.25 20.70 2.68
N ARG A 21 -13.53 19.75 2.07
CA ARG A 21 -14.12 18.61 1.33
C ARG A 21 -13.96 17.30 2.09
N ARG A 22 -15.09 16.80 2.57
CA ARG A 22 -15.19 15.44 3.15
C ARG A 22 -14.69 14.34 2.20
N PHE A 23 -14.83 14.51 0.88
CA PHE A 23 -14.37 13.52 -0.09
C PHE A 23 -12.83 13.33 -0.09
N ILE A 24 -12.08 14.42 0.04
CA ILE A 24 -10.61 14.39 0.06
C ILE A 24 -10.11 13.70 1.34
N ASN A 25 -10.77 13.98 2.48
CA ASN A 25 -10.52 13.26 3.73
C ASN A 25 -10.69 11.75 3.57
N VAL A 26 -11.85 11.32 3.08
CA VAL A 26 -12.18 9.89 3.00
C VAL A 26 -11.24 9.17 2.03
N MET A 27 -11.01 9.71 0.83
CA MET A 27 -10.12 9.05 -0.14
C MET A 27 -8.69 8.89 0.40
N SER A 28 -8.16 9.89 1.09
CA SER A 28 -6.76 9.80 1.51
C SER A 28 -6.60 9.17 2.90
N LEU A 29 -7.67 9.12 3.70
CA LEU A 29 -7.79 8.16 4.80
C LEU A 29 -7.80 6.72 4.27
N ASP A 30 -8.59 6.42 3.23
CA ASP A 30 -8.61 5.11 2.59
C ASP A 30 -7.21 4.75 2.10
N LEU A 31 -6.52 5.65 1.39
CA LEU A 31 -5.14 5.44 0.98
C LEU A 31 -4.20 5.17 2.16
N LEU A 32 -4.28 5.97 3.23
CA LEU A 32 -3.47 5.78 4.44
C LEU A 32 -3.75 4.43 5.10
N CYS A 33 -5.03 4.06 5.22
CA CYS A 33 -5.45 2.78 5.75
C CYS A 33 -4.91 1.62 4.91
N LEU A 34 -4.96 1.70 3.57
CA LEU A 34 -4.36 0.70 2.69
C LEU A 34 -2.83 0.65 2.88
N CYS A 35 -2.14 1.79 2.97
CA CYS A 35 -0.71 1.85 3.25
C CYS A 35 -0.31 1.18 4.58
N LEU A 36 -1.17 1.21 5.60
CA LEU A 36 -0.86 0.65 6.93
C LEU A 36 -1.32 -0.80 7.07
N ILE A 37 -2.52 -1.13 6.59
CA ILE A 37 -3.16 -2.43 6.78
C ILE A 37 -2.52 -3.49 5.87
N PHE A 38 -2.21 -3.16 4.61
CA PHE A 38 -1.68 -4.16 3.68
C PHE A 38 -0.31 -4.72 4.08
N PRO A 39 0.68 -3.92 4.50
CA PRO A 39 1.95 -4.45 4.99
C PRO A 39 1.78 -5.39 6.19
N LEU A 40 0.83 -5.11 7.08
CA LEU A 40 0.54 -5.98 8.22
C LEU A 40 -0.01 -7.35 7.75
N ILE A 41 -0.97 -7.35 6.83
CA ILE A 41 -1.58 -8.59 6.32
C ILE A 41 -0.57 -9.42 5.50
N ILE A 42 0.20 -8.77 4.63
CA ILE A 42 1.20 -9.45 3.79
C ILE A 42 2.27 -10.11 4.64
N ARG A 43 2.72 -9.44 5.72
CA ARG A 43 3.70 -10.02 6.62
C ARG A 43 3.20 -11.32 7.25
N ASP A 44 1.96 -11.34 7.73
CA ASP A 44 1.35 -12.56 8.27
C ASP A 44 1.21 -13.66 7.20
N ASP A 45 0.78 -13.29 5.99
CA ASP A 45 0.66 -14.25 4.88
C ASP A 45 2.00 -14.85 4.43
N MET A 46 3.06 -14.02 4.36
CA MET A 46 4.41 -14.47 4.02
C MET A 46 4.96 -15.45 5.06
N LEU A 47 4.72 -15.17 6.36
CA LEU A 47 5.11 -16.06 7.46
C LEU A 47 4.41 -17.42 7.35
N ARG A 48 3.10 -17.44 7.05
CA ARG A 48 2.34 -18.69 6.83
C ARG A 48 2.85 -19.52 5.65
N ARG A 49 3.54 -18.88 4.70
CA ARG A 49 4.04 -19.49 3.46
C ARG A 49 5.54 -19.76 3.48
N ASN A 50 6.22 -19.55 4.61
CA ASN A 50 7.68 -19.65 4.73
C ASN A 50 8.44 -18.79 3.71
N ILE A 51 7.89 -17.62 3.34
CA ILE A 51 8.54 -16.69 2.42
C ILE A 51 9.39 -15.71 3.24
N ASP A 52 10.70 -15.93 3.30
CA ASP A 52 11.62 -15.13 4.11
C ASP A 52 12.41 -14.10 3.27
N SER A 53 11.68 -13.26 2.54
CA SER A 53 12.27 -12.23 1.66
C SER A 53 11.89 -10.82 2.10
N ASN A 54 12.79 -10.18 2.84
CA ASN A 54 12.60 -8.81 3.32
C ASN A 54 12.52 -7.78 2.17
N THR A 55 13.28 -8.00 1.09
CA THR A 55 13.23 -7.12 -0.10
C THR A 55 11.86 -7.16 -0.77
N LEU A 56 11.30 -8.37 -0.93
CA LEU A 56 9.98 -8.56 -1.53
C LEU A 56 8.89 -7.89 -0.67
N PHE A 57 8.96 -8.06 0.66
CA PHE A 57 8.07 -7.40 1.62
C PHE A 57 8.05 -5.87 1.44
N TRP A 58 9.22 -5.22 1.37
CA TRP A 58 9.30 -3.76 1.22
C TRP A 58 8.80 -3.25 -0.13
N VAL A 59 9.17 -3.93 -1.23
CA VAL A 59 8.72 -3.54 -2.58
C VAL A 59 7.20 -3.58 -2.70
N ILE A 60 6.57 -4.61 -2.13
CA ILE A 60 5.12 -4.77 -2.14
C ILE A 60 4.45 -3.74 -1.21
N SER A 61 5.02 -3.49 -0.04
CA SER A 61 4.47 -2.58 0.97
C SER A 61 4.52 -1.11 0.54
N LEU A 62 5.55 -0.70 -0.20
CA LEU A 62 5.72 0.68 -0.69
C LEU A 62 4.78 1.04 -1.85
N ILE A 63 4.15 0.03 -2.46
CA ILE A 63 3.22 0.21 -3.57
C ILE A 63 1.90 -0.48 -3.20
N PRO A 64 1.13 0.06 -2.24
CA PRO A 64 0.06 -0.64 -1.53
C PRO A 64 -1.08 -1.18 -2.40
N LEU A 65 -1.19 -0.74 -3.66
CA LEU A 65 -2.23 -1.17 -4.60
C LEU A 65 -1.69 -2.06 -5.73
N LEU A 66 -0.53 -1.72 -6.30
CA LEU A 66 0.05 -2.50 -7.40
C LEU A 66 0.94 -3.64 -6.89
N GLY A 67 1.71 -3.40 -5.82
CA GLY A 67 2.59 -4.40 -5.21
C GLY A 67 1.80 -5.56 -4.62
N THR A 68 0.72 -5.26 -3.90
CA THR A 68 -0.22 -6.25 -3.34
C THR A 68 -0.89 -7.09 -4.42
N LEU A 69 -1.33 -6.47 -5.53
CA LEU A 69 -1.94 -7.18 -6.66
C LEU A 69 -0.94 -8.19 -7.27
N VAL A 70 0.27 -7.71 -7.57
CA VAL A 70 1.34 -8.56 -8.12
C VAL A 70 1.67 -9.69 -7.14
N TYR A 71 1.80 -9.39 -5.84
CA TYR A 71 2.04 -10.42 -4.82
C TYR A 71 0.96 -11.50 -4.82
N LEU A 72 -0.32 -11.13 -4.89
CA LEU A 72 -1.42 -12.08 -4.93
C LEU A 72 -1.41 -12.95 -6.18
N CYS A 73 -1.03 -12.39 -7.34
CA CYS A 73 -0.91 -13.14 -8.59
C CYS A 73 0.23 -14.17 -8.56
N PHE A 74 1.35 -13.85 -7.90
CA PHE A 74 2.53 -14.72 -7.81
C PHE A 74 2.60 -15.52 -6.50
N ARG A 75 1.59 -15.40 -5.64
CA ARG A 75 1.53 -16.04 -4.32
C ARG A 75 1.68 -17.55 -4.48
N PRO A 76 2.69 -18.19 -3.88
CA PRO A 76 2.86 -19.64 -3.93
C PRO A 76 1.71 -20.31 -3.19
N SER A 77 1.34 -21.55 -3.52
CA SER A 77 0.33 -22.32 -2.78
C SER A 77 0.75 -22.58 -1.32
N LEU A 78 -0.21 -22.85 -0.43
CA LEU A 78 0.12 -23.19 0.96
C LEU A 78 0.96 -24.48 1.01
N PRO A 79 1.93 -24.60 1.93
CA PRO A 79 2.59 -25.87 2.18
C PRO A 79 1.53 -26.92 2.51
N GLN A 80 1.58 -28.07 1.84
CA GLN A 80 0.65 -29.15 2.13
C GLN A 80 0.87 -29.59 3.58
N SER A 81 -0.15 -29.46 4.42
CA SER A 81 -0.12 -30.04 5.76
C SER A 81 0.05 -31.53 5.58
N GLU A 82 1.16 -32.08 6.09
CA GLU A 82 1.38 -33.52 6.10
C GLU A 82 0.22 -34.18 6.86
N THR A 83 -0.73 -34.74 6.12
CA THR A 83 -1.68 -35.70 6.65
C THR A 83 -0.91 -36.99 6.91
N ASN A 84 -0.37 -37.11 8.13
CA ASN A 84 0.01 -38.39 8.72
C ASN A 84 -1.18 -38.92 9.55
#